data_AF-A0A2N2DY42-F1
#
_entry.id   AF-A0A2N2DY42-F1
#
_cell.length_a   1.000
_cell.length_b   1.000
_cell.length_c   1.000
_cell.angle_alpha   90.00
_cell.angle_beta   90.00
_cell.angle_gamma   90.00
#
_symmetry.space_group_name_H-M   'P 1'
#
loop_
_entity.id
_entity.type
_entity.pdbx_description
1 polymer ?
#
loop_
_entity_poly.entity_id
_entity_poly.type
_entity_poly.pdbx_seq_one_letter_code
_entity_poly.pdbx_strand_id
1 'polypeptide(L)'
;MHQKSIKRFKDRVRQITRRKRGRAIGQILHELKVFTTGWLGYYSIADMGTRITALSEWTRRRIRMYLWKQWKKVSARYDNLKRLKIPKGNSEGSK
;
A
#
# COMPACT_ATOMS: atom_id res chain seq x y z
N MET A 1 7.99 13.97 13.54
CA MET A 1 6.93 14.00 12.52
C MET A 1 5.84 14.93 12.99
N HIS A 2 5.84 16.16 12.50
CA HIS A 2 4.69 17.04 12.71
C HIS A 2 3.49 16.53 11.91
N GLN A 3 2.27 16.78 12.41
CA GLN A 3 1.01 16.39 11.79
C GLN A 3 0.92 16.79 10.30
N LYS A 4 1.56 17.92 9.94
CA LYS A 4 1.66 18.42 8.56
C LYS A 4 2.37 17.44 7.62
N SER A 5 3.49 16.84 8.05
CA SER A 5 4.24 15.88 7.23
C SER A 5 3.44 14.60 6.99
N ILE A 6 2.78 14.08 8.04
CA ILE A 6 1.92 12.89 7.93
C ILE A 6 0.76 13.14 6.96
N LYS A 7 0.15 14.33 7.03
CA LYS A 7 -0.92 14.74 6.11
C LYS A 7 -0.41 14.75 4.66
N ARG A 8 0.72 15.40 4.39
CA ARG A 8 1.36 15.44 3.06
C ARG A 8 1.66 14.04 2.52
N PHE A 9 2.19 13.14 3.36
CA PHE A 9 2.41 11.74 2.99
C PHE A 9 1.10 11.06 2.56
N LYS A 10 0.07 11.13 3.41
CA LYS A 10 -1.23 10.53 3.11
C LYS A 10 -1.85 11.10 1.84
N ASP A 11 -1.74 12.40 1.62
CA ASP A 11 -2.27 13.06 0.42
C ASP A 11 -1.54 12.62 -0.84
N ARG A 12 -0.21 12.49 -0.80
CA ARG A 12 0.56 11.98 -1.93
C ARG A 12 0.22 10.52 -2.24
N VAL A 13 0.13 9.66 -1.22
CA VAL A 13 -0.31 8.26 -1.40
C VAL A 13 -1.73 8.19 -1.97
N ARG A 14 -2.66 9.07 -1.57
CA ARG A 14 -4.01 9.14 -2.14
C ARG A 14 -3.98 9.52 -3.63
N GLN A 15 -3.12 10.46 -4.01
CA GLN A 15 -2.94 10.85 -5.41
C GLN A 15 -2.37 9.69 -6.24
N ILE A 16 -1.39 8.96 -5.69
CA ILE A 16 -0.80 7.77 -6.33
C ILE A 16 -1.84 6.67 -6.49
N THR A 17 -2.55 6.33 -5.42
CA THR A 17 -3.57 5.27 -5.39
C THR A 17 -4.97 5.72 -5.83
N ARG A 18 -5.07 6.75 -6.68
CA ARG A 18 -6.37 7.28 -7.12
C ARG A 18 -7.11 6.26 -7.99
N ARG A 19 -8.35 5.92 -7.61
CA ARG A 19 -9.17 4.88 -8.27
C ARG A 19 -9.49 5.14 -9.75
N LYS A 20 -9.46 6.41 -10.19
CA LYS A 20 -9.77 6.83 -11.57
C LYS A 20 -8.53 6.92 -12.48
N ARG A 21 -7.35 6.42 -12.07
CA ARG A 21 -6.10 6.67 -12.80
C ARG A 21 -5.88 5.75 -14.01
N GLY A 22 -6.52 4.57 -14.04
CA GLY A 22 -6.45 3.63 -15.18
C GLY A 22 -5.05 3.04 -15.46
N ARG A 23 -4.09 3.18 -14.53
CA ARG A 23 -2.71 2.70 -14.70
C ARG A 23 -2.55 1.26 -14.25
N ALA A 24 -1.62 0.54 -14.87
CA ALA A 24 -1.24 -0.81 -14.48
C ALA A 24 -0.73 -0.83 -13.03
N ILE A 25 -1.00 -1.93 -12.30
CA ILE A 25 -0.59 -2.05 -10.90
C ILE A 25 0.92 -1.91 -10.71
N GLY A 26 1.73 -2.45 -11.62
CA GLY A 26 3.19 -2.33 -11.56
C GLY A 26 3.66 -0.88 -11.53
N GLN A 27 3.04 0.00 -12.31
CA GLN A 27 3.35 1.43 -12.32
C GLN A 27 2.99 2.10 -10.98
N ILE A 28 1.80 1.80 -10.45
CA ILE A 28 1.37 2.31 -9.14
C ILE A 28 2.32 1.86 -8.03
N LEU A 29 2.73 0.59 -8.03
CA LEU A 29 3.65 0.05 -7.04
C LEU A 29 5.04 0.67 -7.17
N HIS A 30 5.52 0.89 -8.39
CA HIS A 30 6.79 1.56 -8.61
C HIS A 30 6.77 3.01 -8.11
N GLU A 31 5.75 3.79 -8.48
CA GLU A 31 5.59 5.17 -7.98
C GLU A 31 5.50 5.24 -6.45
N LEU A 32 4.76 4.30 -5.84
CA LEU A 32 4.69 4.20 -4.38
C LEU A 32 6.05 3.87 -3.79
N LYS A 33 6.78 2.90 -4.36
CA LYS A 33 8.12 2.51 -3.89
C LYS A 33 9.05 3.71 -3.89
N VAL A 34 9.20 4.39 -5.04
CA VAL A 34 10.06 5.58 -5.19
C VAL A 34 9.70 6.66 -4.17
N PHE A 35 8.40 6.98 -4.03
CA PHE A 35 7.95 7.97 -3.06
C PHE A 35 8.23 7.55 -1.61
N THR A 36 7.89 6.32 -1.24
CA THR A 36 8.08 5.83 0.13
C THR A 36 9.55 5.71 0.52
N THR A 37 10.43 5.30 -0.40
CA THR A 37 11.88 5.21 -0.13
C THR A 37 12.48 6.59 0.15
N GLY A 38 12.18 7.60 -0.69
CA GLY A 38 12.66 8.96 -0.46
C GLY A 38 12.09 9.57 0.82
N TRP A 39 10.81 9.33 1.11
CA TRP A 39 10.19 9.79 2.35
C TRP A 39 10.78 9.12 3.59
N LEU A 40 11.01 7.81 3.54
CA LEU A 40 11.61 7.07 4.65
C LEU A 40 13.04 7.54 4.91
N GLY A 41 13.87 7.75 3.89
CA GLY A 41 15.24 8.23 4.08
C GLY A 41 15.33 9.58 4.80
N TYR A 42 14.37 10.48 4.57
CA TYR A 42 14.32 11.78 5.26
C TYR A 42 13.81 11.67 6.71
N TYR A 43 12.97 10.70 7.02
CA TYR A 43 12.24 10.62 8.29
C TYR A 43 12.63 9.41 9.17
N SER A 44 13.44 8.47 8.69
CA SER A 44 13.96 7.33 9.44
C SER A 44 14.97 7.73 10.51
N ILE A 45 15.65 8.87 10.31
CA ILE A 45 16.64 9.43 11.25
C ILE A 45 15.95 9.96 12.52
N ALA A 46 14.66 10.27 12.46
CA ALA A 46 13.93 10.96 13.52
C ALA A 46 13.22 10.02 14.52
N ASP A 47 13.67 8.77 14.67
CA ASP A 47 13.24 7.77 15.68
C ASP A 47 11.70 7.65 15.87
N MET A 48 10.98 7.32 14.78
CA MET A 48 9.51 7.26 14.76
C MET A 48 8.95 5.97 14.16
N GLY A 49 9.51 4.83 14.57
CA GLY A 49 9.13 3.50 14.08
C GLY A 49 7.62 3.22 14.15
N THR A 50 6.97 3.54 15.27
CA THR A 50 5.52 3.28 15.46
C THR A 50 4.64 4.01 14.43
N ARG A 51 4.95 5.28 14.13
CA ARG A 51 4.20 6.08 13.14
C ARG A 51 4.45 5.57 11.71
N ILE A 52 5.68 5.13 11.42
CA ILE A 52 6.04 4.55 10.12
C ILE A 52 5.28 3.24 9.88
N THR A 53 5.17 2.38 10.90
CA THR A 53 4.39 1.14 10.84
C THR A 53 2.93 1.42 10.53
N ALA A 54 2.31 2.35 11.25
CA ALA A 54 0.92 2.74 11.02
C ALA A 54 0.68 3.32 9.59
N LEU A 55 1.63 4.12 9.08
CA LEU A 55 1.57 4.64 7.71
C LEU A 55 1.72 3.53 6.65
N SER A 56 2.58 2.55 6.91
CA SER A 56 2.82 1.41 6.03
C SER A 56 1.59 0.49 5.95
N GLU A 57 0.95 0.21 7.09
CA GLU A 57 -0.33 -0.52 7.15
C GLU A 57 -1.44 0.20 6.38
N TRP A 58 -1.58 1.50 6.62
CA TRP A 58 -2.57 2.32 5.92
C TRP A 58 -2.33 2.34 4.39
N THR A 59 -1.07 2.40 3.96
CA THR A 59 -0.68 2.34 2.55
C THR A 59 -1.02 0.98 1.94
N ARG A 60 -0.70 -0.13 2.63
CA ARG A 60 -1.08 -1.49 2.20
C ARG A 60 -2.60 -1.65 2.04
N ARG A 61 -3.40 -1.07 2.94
CA ARG A 61 -4.87 -1.05 2.82
C ARG A 61 -5.32 -0.34 1.54
N ARG A 62 -4.68 0.76 1.15
CA ARG A 62 -5.01 1.48 -0.10
C ARG A 62 -4.65 0.68 -1.35
N ILE A 63 -3.49 0.03 -1.37
CA ILE A 63 -3.08 -0.84 -2.48
C ILE A 63 -4.10 -1.96 -2.66
N ARG A 64 -4.50 -2.64 -1.58
CA ARG A 64 -5.55 -3.67 -1.62
C ARG A 64 -6.85 -3.13 -2.21
N MET A 65 -7.31 -1.97 -1.78
CA MET A 65 -8.52 -1.35 -2.34
C MET A 65 -8.40 -1.01 -3.82
N TYR A 66 -7.22 -0.60 -4.29
CA TYR A 66 -6.97 -0.33 -5.71
C TYR A 66 -7.02 -1.63 -6.54
N LEU A 67 -6.30 -2.66 -6.09
CA LEU A 67 -6.32 -4.01 -6.68
C LEU A 67 -7.74 -4.58 -6.74
N TRP A 68 -8.49 -4.50 -5.64
CA TRP A 68 -9.84 -5.04 -5.56
C TRP A 68 -10.81 -4.39 -6.55
N LYS A 69 -10.62 -3.09 -6.83
CA LYS A 69 -11.38 -2.36 -7.83
C LYS A 69 -10.96 -2.74 -9.25
N GLN A 70 -9.66 -2.98 -9.49
CA GLN A 70 -9.14 -3.40 -10.79
C GLN A 70 -9.59 -4.82 -11.15
N TRP A 71 -9.60 -5.74 -10.19
CA TRP A 71 -9.97 -7.14 -10.45
C TRP A 71 -11.44 -7.32 -10.86
N LYS A 72 -12.34 -6.37 -10.54
CA LYS A 72 -13.77 -6.29 -10.93
C LYS A 72 -14.62 -7.54 -10.64
N LYS A 73 -14.27 -8.70 -11.22
CA LYS A 73 -14.91 -10.02 -11.12
C LYS A 73 -14.35 -10.82 -9.94
N VAL A 74 -15.17 -11.67 -9.34
CA VAL A 74 -14.77 -12.57 -8.23
C VAL A 74 -13.77 -13.63 -8.70
N SER A 75 -13.96 -14.21 -9.89
CA SER A 75 -13.03 -15.17 -10.50
C SER A 75 -11.62 -14.59 -10.64
N ALA A 76 -11.52 -13.37 -11.19
CA ALA A 76 -10.24 -12.68 -11.34
C ALA A 76 -9.57 -12.41 -9.97
N ARG A 77 -10.32 -12.18 -8.89
CA ARG A 77 -9.74 -12.06 -7.54
C ARG A 77 -9.14 -13.39 -7.10
N TYR A 78 -9.88 -14.48 -7.25
CA TYR A 78 -9.43 -15.83 -6.91
C TYR A 78 -8.16 -16.22 -7.69
N ASP A 79 -8.16 -16.00 -9.01
CA ASP A 79 -7.03 -16.33 -9.88
C ASP A 79 -5.79 -15.50 -9.55
N ASN A 80 -5.96 -14.20 -9.29
CA ASN A 80 -4.84 -13.35 -8.91
C ASN A 80 -4.31 -13.69 -7.52
N LEU A 81 -5.16 -14.05 -6.55
CA LEU A 81 -4.72 -14.52 -5.23
C LEU A 81 -3.94 -15.83 -5.32
N LYS A 82 -4.42 -16.79 -6.13
CA LYS A 82 -3.72 -18.05 -6.42
C LYS A 82 -2.36 -17.80 -7.09
N ARG A 83 -2.31 -16.89 -8.07
CA ARG A 83 -1.06 -16.49 -8.75
C ARG A 83 -0.06 -15.82 -7.81
N LEU A 84 -0.54 -15.05 -6.83
CA LEU A 84 0.29 -14.43 -5.79
C LEU A 84 0.75 -15.42 -4.71
N LYS A 85 0.43 -16.72 -4.83
CA LYS A 85 0.75 -17.78 -3.86
C LYS A 85 0.33 -17.44 -2.42
N ILE A 86 -0.75 -16.68 -2.26
CA ILE A 86 -1.31 -16.42 -0.93
C ILE A 86 -2.03 -17.71 -0.49
N PRO A 87 -1.59 -18.39 0.58
CA PRO A 87 -2.24 -19.61 1.04
C PRO A 87 -3.73 -19.37 1.33
N LYS A 88 -4.57 -20.36 1.02
CA LYS A 88 -5.99 -20.36 1.38
C LYS A 88 -6.08 -20.33 2.91
N GLY A 89 -6.42 -19.18 3.47
CA GLY A 89 -6.70 -19.01 4.89
C GLY A 89 -5.50 -19.30 5.79
N ASN A 90 -4.75 -18.26 6.16
CA ASN A 90 -4.06 -18.30 7.46
C ASN A 90 -5.13 -18.07 8.54
N SER A 91 -5.93 -19.09 8.80
CA SER A 91 -6.43 -19.36 10.14
C SER A 91 -5.33 -20.10 10.89
N GLU A 92 -4.14 -19.51 10.99
CA GLU A 92 -3.07 -20.00 11.86
C GLU A 92 -1.90 -19.01 11.88
N GLY A 93 -1.40 -18.82 13.09
CA GLY A 93 -0.46 -17.79 13.53
C GLY A 93 -0.74 -17.56 15.01
N SER A 94 -0.58 -18.59 15.86
CA SER A 94 0.70 -18.96 16.51
C SER A 94 1.31 -17.73 17.19
N LYS A 95 1.06 -17.62 18.51
CA LYS A 95 1.90 -18.10 19.62
C LYS A 95 2.98 -17.09 19.95
#